data_AF-A0AAV1AEC7-F1
#
_entry.id   AF-A0AAV1AEC7-F1
#
_cell.length_a   1.000
_cell.length_b   1.000
_cell.length_c   1.000
_cell.angle_alpha   90.00
_cell.angle_beta   90.00
_cell.angle_gamma   90.00
#
_symmetry.space_group_name_H-M   'P 1'
#
loop_
_entity.id
_entity.type
_entity.pdbx_description
1 polymer ?
#
loop_
_entity_poly.entity_id
_entity_poly.type
_entity_poly.pdbx_seq_one_letter_code
_entity_poly.pdbx_strand_id
1 'polypeptide(L)'
;MAMESGSSIINNNPDEFAVGCFLSIRTTLGDEFEGQVVTFDRATNFLGLLEGQGHYPLPIDSHIDLHTLQSRELLAIRQAEAEAERIGVGVSSEAQIIFDALSKTLPVHWDKTVIVVMNEVRVSSPYHSECVIGGTPAANDRVKKVLEFERKRLQLRGYGFNFQQMIHLPQVMLCMRNDMINA
;
A
#
# COMPACT_ATOMS: atom_id res chain seq x y z
N MET A 1 -26.06 36.17 -5.38
CA MET A 1 -26.13 34.90 -6.13
C MET A 1 -27.61 34.57 -6.21
N ALA A 2 -28.25 34.86 -7.34
CA ALA A 2 -29.67 34.59 -7.53
C ALA A 2 -29.80 33.27 -8.28
N MET A 3 -30.39 32.27 -7.64
CA MET A 3 -30.74 30.97 -8.23
C MET A 3 -32.25 30.97 -8.45
N GLU A 4 -32.71 31.13 -9.69
CA GLU A 4 -34.13 30.98 -10.01
C GLU A 4 -34.49 29.50 -10.12
N SER A 5 -35.53 29.09 -9.41
CA SER A 5 -35.93 27.69 -9.20
C SER A 5 -37.08 27.31 -10.15
N GLY A 6 -36.88 26.26 -10.96
CA GLY A 6 -37.93 25.52 -11.66
C GLY A 6 -38.23 24.20 -10.94
N SER A 7 -39.49 24.01 -10.54
CA SER A 7 -40.11 22.92 -9.76
C SER A 7 -39.80 21.48 -10.27
N SER A 8 -39.84 20.38 -9.51
CA SER A 8 -40.38 20.09 -8.17
C SER A 8 -39.96 18.70 -7.64
N ILE A 9 -39.24 18.64 -6.51
CA ILE A 9 -39.57 17.83 -5.33
C ILE A 9 -39.34 18.76 -4.14
N ILE A 10 -40.38 19.00 -3.34
CA ILE A 10 -40.34 19.96 -2.24
C ILE A 10 -39.55 19.31 -1.10
N ASN A 11 -38.24 19.54 -1.05
CA ASN A 11 -37.46 19.27 0.15
C ASN A 11 -37.59 20.50 1.05
N ASN A 12 -38.22 20.34 2.22
CA ASN A 12 -38.51 21.46 3.14
C ASN A 12 -37.26 21.98 3.89
N ASN A 13 -36.07 21.57 3.48
CA ASN A 13 -34.81 22.00 4.07
C ASN A 13 -33.98 22.74 3.01
N PRO A 14 -33.88 24.08 3.07
CA PRO A 14 -33.24 24.90 2.01
C PRO A 14 -31.71 24.74 1.95
N ASP A 15 -31.10 24.07 2.93
CA ASP A 15 -29.65 23.94 3.08
C ASP A 15 -29.08 22.57 2.65
N GLU A 16 -29.88 21.72 1.99
CA GLU A 16 -29.49 20.35 1.66
C GLU A 16 -29.86 20.00 0.20
N PHE A 17 -28.84 19.83 -0.65
CA PHE A 17 -29.04 19.25 -1.98
C PHE A 17 -29.53 17.81 -1.80
N ALA A 18 -30.80 17.55 -2.11
CA ALA A 18 -31.33 16.21 -1.94
C ALA A 18 -30.70 15.27 -2.97
N VAL A 19 -30.17 14.13 -2.49
CA VAL A 19 -29.74 13.04 -3.38
C VAL A 19 -30.93 12.64 -4.26
N GLY A 20 -30.69 12.55 -5.56
CA GLY A 20 -31.69 12.28 -6.58
C GLY A 20 -32.25 13.52 -7.28
N CYS A 21 -31.99 14.73 -6.81
CA CYS A 21 -32.38 15.96 -7.50
C CYS A 21 -31.58 16.13 -8.81
N PHE A 22 -32.24 16.64 -9.85
CA PHE A 22 -31.53 17.11 -11.05
C PHE A 22 -31.15 18.58 -10.89
N LEU A 23 -29.89 18.88 -11.16
CA LEU A 23 -29.36 20.24 -11.16
C LEU A 23 -28.91 20.62 -12.57
N SER A 24 -29.18 21.86 -12.95
CA SER A 24 -28.56 22.51 -14.11
C SER A 24 -27.58 23.55 -13.57
N ILE A 25 -26.32 23.43 -13.97
CA ILE A 25 -25.21 24.19 -13.41
C ILE A 25 -24.51 24.95 -14.53
N ARG A 26 -24.37 26.26 -14.36
CA ARG A 26 -23.54 27.12 -15.20
C ARG A 26 -22.29 27.55 -14.46
N THR A 27 -21.12 27.26 -15.02
CA THR A 27 -19.83 27.72 -14.48
C THR A 27 -19.58 29.18 -14.83
N THR A 28 -18.66 29.83 -14.11
CA THR A 28 -18.23 31.20 -14.44
C THR A 28 -17.46 31.31 -15.75
N LEU A 29 -17.04 30.17 -16.30
CA LEU A 29 -16.38 30.07 -17.61
C LEU A 29 -17.39 29.91 -18.75
N GLY A 30 -18.68 29.81 -18.43
CA GLY A 30 -19.77 29.71 -19.41
C GLY A 30 -20.17 28.27 -19.76
N ASP A 31 -19.54 27.28 -19.14
CA ASP A 31 -19.91 25.88 -19.35
C ASP A 31 -21.22 25.56 -18.63
N GLU A 32 -22.09 24.79 -19.28
CA GLU A 32 -23.35 24.33 -18.72
C GLU A 32 -23.37 22.80 -18.66
N PHE A 33 -23.73 22.26 -17.49
CA PHE A 33 -23.85 20.82 -17.28
C PHE A 33 -25.12 20.53 -16.50
N GLU A 34 -25.79 19.43 -16.87
CA GLU A 34 -26.98 18.93 -16.17
C GLU A 34 -26.71 17.53 -15.62
N GLY A 35 -27.14 17.27 -14.40
CA GLY A 35 -26.93 15.96 -13.81
C GLY A 35 -27.73 15.72 -12.53
N GLN A 36 -27.90 14.44 -12.21
CA GLN A 36 -28.55 14.00 -10.99
C GLN A 36 -27.56 14.03 -9.83
N VAL A 37 -27.95 14.61 -8.69
CA VAL A 37 -27.19 14.59 -7.44
C VAL A 37 -27.09 13.15 -6.94
N VAL A 38 -25.87 12.59 -6.96
CA VAL A 38 -25.58 11.25 -6.44
C VAL A 38 -25.14 11.32 -4.98
N THR A 39 -24.34 12.33 -4.63
CA THR A 39 -23.85 12.54 -3.27
C THR A 39 -23.53 14.01 -3.05
N PHE A 40 -23.74 14.48 -1.82
CA PHE A 40 -23.32 15.79 -1.36
C PHE A 40 -22.70 15.66 0.03
N ASP A 41 -21.44 16.06 0.17
CA ASP A 41 -20.77 16.14 1.47
C ASP A 41 -20.50 17.61 1.82
N ARG A 42 -21.17 18.07 2.88
CA ARG A 42 -21.05 19.43 3.40
C ARG A 42 -19.68 19.72 4.00
N ALA A 43 -19.03 18.71 4.60
CA ALA A 43 -17.73 18.91 5.25
C ALA A 43 -16.63 19.25 4.24
N THR A 44 -16.68 18.60 3.07
CA THR A 44 -15.69 18.79 2.00
C THR A 44 -16.18 19.69 0.86
N ASN A 45 -17.44 20.14 0.90
CA ASN A 45 -18.10 20.87 -0.19
C ASN A 45 -18.02 20.11 -1.53
N PHE A 46 -18.15 18.79 -1.46
CA PHE A 46 -18.10 17.89 -2.62
C PHE A 46 -19.52 17.58 -3.10
N LEU A 47 -19.78 17.79 -4.38
CA LEU A 47 -21.06 17.47 -5.04
C LEU A 47 -20.78 16.53 -6.21
N GLY A 48 -21.30 15.30 -6.12
CA GLY A 48 -21.22 14.32 -7.20
C GLY A 48 -22.47 14.37 -8.07
N LEU A 49 -22.29 14.56 -9.37
CA LEU A 49 -23.37 14.58 -10.37
C LEU A 49 -23.18 13.44 -11.36
N LEU A 50 -24.27 12.75 -11.70
CA LEU A 50 -24.32 11.79 -12.79
C LEU A 50 -24.90 12.50 -14.03
N GLU A 51 -24.07 12.65 -15.06
CA GLU A 51 -24.44 13.24 -16.34
C GLU A 51 -25.34 12.27 -17.13
N GLY A 52 -26.54 12.72 -17.52
CA GLY A 52 -27.46 11.93 -18.36
C GLY A 52 -28.93 12.04 -17.96
N GLN A 53 -29.83 11.92 -18.94
CA GLN A 53 -31.30 12.07 -18.79
C GLN A 53 -32.00 10.82 -18.20
N GLY A 54 -31.24 9.87 -17.67
CA GLY A 54 -31.76 8.64 -17.11
C GLY A 54 -31.97 8.76 -15.61
N HIS A 55 -33.19 8.49 -15.14
CA HIS A 55 -33.43 8.25 -13.71
C HIS A 55 -32.78 6.89 -13.40
N TYR A 56 -31.48 6.89 -13.09
CA TYR A 56 -30.83 5.67 -12.65
C TYR A 56 -31.39 5.35 -11.26
N PRO A 57 -32.04 4.18 -11.07
CA PRO A 57 -32.37 3.75 -9.72
C PRO A 57 -31.03 3.57 -9.00
N LEU A 58 -30.65 4.59 -8.23
CA LEU A 58 -29.55 4.48 -7.28
C LEU A 58 -29.86 3.23 -6.46
N PRO A 59 -28.93 2.28 -6.32
CA PRO A 59 -29.15 1.13 -5.47
C PRO A 59 -29.52 1.66 -4.08
N ILE A 60 -30.81 1.59 -3.74
CA ILE A 60 -31.38 2.24 -2.55
C ILE A 60 -30.81 1.58 -1.28
N ASP A 61 -30.19 0.40 -1.43
CA ASP A 61 -29.55 -0.30 -0.33
C ASP A 61 -28.35 -1.11 -0.83
N SER A 62 -27.27 -0.43 -1.20
CA SER A 62 -25.96 -1.08 -1.19
C SER A 62 -25.54 -1.19 0.27
N HIS A 63 -26.02 -2.21 0.97
CA HIS A 63 -25.58 -2.51 2.32
C HIS A 63 -24.07 -2.76 2.30
N ILE A 64 -23.30 -1.78 2.78
CA ILE A 64 -21.86 -1.92 2.94
C ILE A 64 -21.64 -2.72 4.23
N ASP A 65 -21.23 -3.98 4.10
CA ASP A 65 -20.83 -4.80 5.24
C ASP A 65 -19.51 -4.27 5.80
N LEU A 66 -19.62 -3.38 6.79
CA LEU A 66 -18.50 -2.72 7.43
C LEU A 66 -17.53 -3.74 8.08
N HIS A 67 -18.03 -4.87 8.56
CA HIS A 67 -17.22 -5.90 9.18
C HIS A 67 -16.28 -6.56 8.15
N THR A 68 -16.76 -6.79 6.93
CA THR A 68 -15.91 -7.32 5.85
C THR A 68 -14.82 -6.34 5.43
N LEU A 69 -15.13 -5.04 5.37
CA LEU A 69 -14.14 -4.02 5.04
C LEU A 69 -13.07 -3.90 6.13
N GLN A 70 -13.47 -3.83 7.40
CA GLN A 70 -12.54 -3.81 8.53
C GLN A 70 -11.67 -5.06 8.60
N SER A 71 -12.24 -6.23 8.32
CA SER A 71 -11.47 -7.49 8.26
C SER A 71 -10.40 -7.45 7.17
N ARG A 72 -10.75 -6.93 5.98
CA ARG A 72 -9.79 -6.78 4.87
C ARG A 72 -8.69 -5.76 5.18
N GLU A 73 -9.05 -4.63 5.79
CA GLU A 73 -8.10 -3.62 6.23
C GLU A 73 -7.10 -4.19 7.24
N LEU A 74 -7.59 -4.87 8.28
CA LEU A 74 -6.73 -5.46 9.30
C LEU A 74 -5.76 -6.50 8.72
N LEU A 75 -6.23 -7.33 7.78
CA LEU A 75 -5.38 -8.27 7.07
C LEU A 75 -4.30 -7.56 6.24
N ALA A 76 -4.68 -6.51 5.52
CA ALA A 76 -3.75 -5.72 4.72
C ALA A 76 -2.68 -5.04 5.59
N ILE A 77 -3.06 -4.50 6.75
CA ILE A 77 -2.13 -3.90 7.72
C ILE A 77 -1.15 -4.96 8.25
N ARG A 78 -1.66 -6.09 8.76
CA ARG A 78 -0.81 -7.16 9.31
C ARG A 78 0.15 -7.73 8.27
N GLN A 79 -0.31 -7.88 7.04
CA GLN A 79 0.55 -8.34 5.95
C GLN A 79 1.62 -7.28 5.61
N ALA A 80 1.24 -6.01 5.54
CA ALA A 80 2.18 -4.91 5.30
C ALA A 80 3.25 -4.80 6.40
N GLU A 81 2.87 -4.97 7.67
CA GLU A 81 3.78 -5.00 8.82
C GLU A 81 4.76 -6.17 8.69
N ALA A 82 4.26 -7.38 8.41
CA ALA A 82 5.09 -8.56 8.24
C ALA A 82 6.05 -8.44 7.04
N GLU A 83 5.65 -7.79 5.96
CA GLU A 83 6.49 -7.52 4.80
C GLU A 83 7.54 -6.43 5.09
N ALA A 84 7.19 -5.41 5.87
CA ALA A 84 8.10 -4.34 6.26
C ALA A 84 9.25 -4.82 7.14
N GLU A 85 8.99 -5.76 8.06
CA GLU A 85 10.03 -6.38 8.91
C GLU A 85 11.11 -7.11 8.10
N ARG A 86 10.83 -7.44 6.83
CA ARG A 86 11.77 -8.13 5.94
C ARG A 86 12.70 -7.17 5.20
N ILE A 87 12.39 -5.88 5.16
CA ILE A 87 13.17 -4.89 4.43
C ILE A 87 14.21 -4.26 5.37
N GLY A 88 15.50 -4.44 5.06
CA GLY A 88 16.56 -3.83 5.82
C GLY A 88 16.68 -2.33 5.52
N VAL A 89 16.76 -1.50 6.57
CA VAL A 89 16.98 -0.05 6.43
C VAL A 89 18.48 0.23 6.37
N GLY A 90 18.94 0.89 5.31
CA GLY A 90 20.37 1.22 5.13
C GLY A 90 21.27 0.02 4.81
N VAL A 91 20.69 -1.11 4.40
CA VAL A 91 21.43 -2.30 3.99
C VAL A 91 21.73 -2.29 2.49
N SER A 92 22.77 -3.02 2.07
CA SER A 92 23.08 -3.16 0.64
C SER A 92 22.07 -4.07 -0.07
N SER A 93 21.93 -3.93 -1.39
CA SER A 93 21.09 -4.84 -2.18
C SER A 93 21.53 -6.30 -2.05
N GLU A 94 22.84 -6.56 -1.90
CA GLU A 94 23.38 -7.88 -1.62
C GLU A 94 22.86 -8.44 -0.28
N ALA A 95 22.88 -7.62 0.78
CA ALA A 95 22.38 -8.01 2.09
C ALA A 95 20.89 -8.38 2.04
N GLN A 96 20.07 -7.58 1.36
CA GLN A 96 18.63 -7.85 1.20
C GLN A 96 18.39 -9.17 0.46
N ILE A 97 19.14 -9.46 -0.61
CA ILE A 97 19.01 -10.71 -1.36
C ILE A 97 19.40 -11.92 -0.49
N ILE A 98 20.46 -11.80 0.31
CA ILE A 98 20.87 -12.84 1.24
C ILE A 98 19.80 -13.08 2.31
N PHE A 99 19.24 -12.02 2.88
CA PHE A 99 18.13 -12.10 3.84
C PHE A 99 16.93 -12.83 3.23
N ASP A 100 16.52 -12.44 2.02
CA ASP A 100 15.40 -13.06 1.33
C ASP A 100 15.65 -14.55 1.06
N ALA A 101 16.88 -14.93 0.69
CA ALA A 101 17.24 -16.33 0.49
C ALA A 101 17.18 -17.15 1.79
N LEU A 102 17.73 -16.63 2.89
CA LEU A 102 17.72 -17.30 4.20
C LEU A 102 16.32 -17.41 4.77
N SER A 103 15.49 -16.37 4.61
CA SER A 103 14.13 -16.31 5.14
C SER A 103 13.15 -17.30 4.51
N LYS A 104 13.53 -17.97 3.42
CA LYS A 104 12.72 -19.03 2.80
C LYS A 104 12.72 -20.31 3.59
N THR A 105 13.77 -20.56 4.37
CA THR A 105 13.99 -21.86 5.01
C THR A 105 14.23 -21.75 6.51
N LEU A 106 14.58 -20.57 7.02
CA LEU A 106 14.93 -20.35 8.42
C LEU A 106 14.24 -19.09 8.97
N PRO A 107 13.87 -19.08 10.26
CA PRO A 107 13.47 -17.85 10.95
C PRO A 107 14.64 -16.86 10.95
N VAL A 108 14.39 -15.67 10.42
CA VAL A 108 15.38 -14.58 10.33
C VAL A 108 14.73 -13.23 10.57
N HIS A 109 15.50 -12.33 11.13
CA HIS A 109 15.12 -10.93 11.29
C HIS A 109 16.35 -10.02 11.18
N TRP A 110 16.11 -8.73 10.97
CA TRP A 110 17.16 -7.72 11.00
C TRP A 110 17.46 -7.32 12.46
N ASP A 111 18.74 -7.12 12.76
CA ASP A 111 19.25 -6.38 13.92
C ASP A 111 20.08 -5.21 13.37
N LYS A 112 19.41 -4.07 13.15
CA LYS A 112 19.93 -2.94 12.37
C LYS A 112 20.30 -3.40 10.95
N THR A 113 21.59 -3.56 10.68
CA THR A 113 22.12 -4.06 9.40
C THR A 113 22.57 -5.52 9.48
N VAL A 114 22.61 -6.13 10.66
CA VAL A 114 23.02 -7.53 10.87
C VAL A 114 21.84 -8.45 10.63
N ILE A 115 22.06 -9.54 9.91
CA ILE A 115 21.05 -10.59 9.73
C ILE A 115 21.18 -11.56 10.88
N VAL A 116 20.10 -11.78 11.64
CA VAL A 116 20.06 -12.75 12.72
C VAL A 116 19.25 -13.95 12.28
N VAL A 117 19.85 -15.14 12.34
CA VAL A 117 19.26 -16.42 11.93
C VAL A 117 19.04 -17.29 13.16
N MET A 118 17.83 -17.83 13.32
CA MET A 118 17.43 -18.66 14.46
C MET A 118 17.70 -18.00 15.83
N ASN A 119 17.79 -16.67 15.89
CA ASN A 119 18.14 -15.88 17.07
C ASN A 119 19.53 -16.20 17.69
N GLU A 120 20.36 -17.00 17.01
CA GLU A 120 21.64 -17.48 17.55
C GLU A 120 22.83 -17.24 16.61
N VAL A 121 22.61 -17.26 15.29
CA VAL A 121 23.64 -16.99 14.28
C VAL A 121 23.49 -15.55 13.79
N ARG A 122 24.60 -14.81 13.73
CA ARG A 122 24.65 -13.43 13.26
C ARG A 122 25.52 -13.35 12.01
N VAL A 123 25.02 -12.68 10.97
CA VAL A 123 25.74 -12.40 9.73
C VAL A 123 25.86 -10.90 9.57
N SER A 124 27.08 -10.41 9.65
CA SER A 124 27.38 -8.98 9.57
C SER A 124 28.03 -8.62 8.23
N SER A 125 27.97 -7.34 7.85
CA SER A 125 28.71 -6.81 6.71
C SER A 125 30.20 -7.17 6.82
N PRO A 126 30.87 -7.61 5.73
CA PRO A 126 30.43 -7.66 4.32
C PRO A 126 29.63 -8.90 3.89
N TYR A 127 28.97 -9.60 4.81
CA TYR A 127 28.09 -10.76 4.57
C TYR A 127 28.79 -11.92 3.85
N HIS A 128 30.04 -12.19 4.23
CA HIS A 128 30.79 -13.35 3.75
C HIS A 128 30.56 -14.55 4.67
N SER A 129 30.93 -15.76 4.21
CA SER A 129 30.88 -16.98 5.04
C SER A 129 31.70 -16.83 6.33
N GLU A 130 32.81 -16.09 6.29
CA GLU A 130 33.65 -15.78 7.45
C GLU A 130 33.00 -14.80 8.45
N CYS A 131 31.96 -14.07 8.03
CA CYS A 131 31.25 -13.09 8.86
C CYS A 131 30.05 -13.71 9.60
N VAL A 132 29.92 -15.04 9.57
CA VAL A 132 28.88 -15.82 10.23
C VAL A 132 29.37 -16.24 11.61
N ILE A 133 28.81 -15.64 12.66
CA ILE A 133 29.28 -15.80 14.04
C ILE A 133 28.12 -16.29 14.92
N GLY A 134 28.41 -17.19 15.86
CA GLY A 134 27.44 -17.68 16.83
C GLY A 134 26.68 -18.93 16.38
N GLY A 135 25.75 -19.35 17.24
CA GLY A 135 24.92 -20.55 17.11
C GLY A 135 25.70 -21.86 17.24
N THR A 136 24.98 -22.96 17.00
CA THR A 136 25.59 -24.29 16.92
C THR A 136 26.45 -24.44 15.66
N PRO A 137 27.51 -25.27 15.66
CA PRO A 137 28.32 -25.50 14.47
C PRO A 137 27.49 -25.91 13.25
N ALA A 138 26.48 -26.77 13.46
CA ALA A 138 25.58 -27.22 12.40
C ALA A 138 24.72 -26.08 11.80
N ALA A 139 24.24 -25.13 12.61
CA ALA A 139 23.48 -23.98 12.12
C ALA A 139 24.40 -23.01 11.35
N ASN A 140 25.59 -22.74 11.89
CA ASN A 140 26.59 -21.90 11.25
C ASN A 140 26.99 -22.43 9.86
N ASP A 141 27.26 -23.74 9.75
CA ASP A 141 27.62 -24.39 8.49
C ASP A 141 26.48 -24.33 7.45
N ARG A 142 25.22 -24.48 7.88
CA ARG A 142 24.06 -24.32 6.99
C ARG A 142 23.96 -22.90 6.44
N VAL A 143 24.11 -21.89 7.30
CA VAL A 143 24.05 -20.48 6.92
C VAL A 143 25.19 -20.16 5.94
N LYS A 144 26.43 -20.56 6.25
CA LYS A 144 27.59 -20.42 5.34
C LYS A 144 27.34 -21.01 3.96
N LYS A 145 26.77 -22.22 3.90
CA LYS A 145 26.46 -22.89 2.63
C LYS A 145 25.42 -22.14 1.80
N VAL A 146 24.40 -21.56 2.45
CA VAL A 146 23.38 -20.73 1.77
C VAL A 146 24.00 -19.45 1.23
N LEU A 147 24.85 -18.78 2.02
CA LEU A 147 25.59 -17.57 1.61
C LEU A 147 26.47 -17.83 0.38
N GLU A 148 27.26 -18.90 0.39
CA GLU A 148 28.12 -19.27 -0.74
C GLU A 148 27.31 -19.56 -2.01
N PHE A 149 26.18 -20.27 -1.87
CA PHE A 149 25.30 -20.58 -2.98
C PHE A 149 24.67 -19.31 -3.56
N GLU A 150 24.18 -18.42 -2.70
CA GLU A 150 23.56 -17.17 -3.13
C GLU A 150 24.58 -16.25 -3.81
N ARG A 151 25.82 -16.19 -3.31
CA ARG A 151 26.89 -15.43 -3.94
C ARG A 151 27.25 -15.95 -5.33
N LYS A 152 27.32 -17.27 -5.49
CA LYS A 152 27.53 -17.89 -6.81
C LYS A 152 26.36 -17.59 -7.77
N ARG A 153 25.13 -17.54 -7.24
CA ARG A 153 23.92 -17.19 -8.00
C ARG A 153 23.89 -15.72 -8.41
N LEU A 154 24.35 -14.83 -7.54
CA LEU A 154 24.49 -13.39 -7.79
C LEU A 154 25.55 -13.08 -8.85
N GLN A 155 26.66 -13.84 -8.91
CA GLN A 155 27.67 -13.68 -9.96
C GLN A 155 27.14 -14.08 -11.35
N LEU A 156 26.20 -15.04 -11.43
CA LEU A 156 25.61 -15.51 -12.69
C LEU A 156 24.43 -14.64 -13.15
N ARG A 157 23.69 -14.03 -12.21
CA ARG A 157 22.62 -13.07 -12.48
C ARG A 157 23.17 -11.67 -12.29
N GLY A 158 23.87 -11.14 -13.30
CA GLY A 158 24.28 -9.73 -13.31
C GLY A 158 23.13 -8.82 -12.86
N TYR A 159 23.40 -7.97 -11.85
CA TYR A 159 22.53 -6.96 -11.21
C TYR A 159 21.15 -6.76 -11.86
N GLY A 160 20.24 -7.71 -11.64
CA GLY A 160 18.86 -7.61 -12.08
C GLY A 160 18.01 -7.16 -10.90
N PHE A 161 17.78 -5.86 -10.78
CA PHE A 161 16.70 -5.32 -9.95
C PHE A 161 15.41 -6.07 -10.32
N ASN A 162 14.91 -6.90 -9.41
CA ASN A 162 13.66 -7.63 -9.61
C ASN A 162 12.50 -6.67 -9.40
N PHE A 163 11.96 -6.14 -10.49
CA PHE A 163 10.72 -5.34 -10.48
C PHE A 163 9.54 -6.09 -9.82
N GLN A 164 9.59 -7.43 -9.74
CA GLN A 164 8.62 -8.25 -9.03
C GLN A 164 8.52 -7.95 -7.52
N GLN A 165 9.54 -7.35 -6.90
CA GLN A 165 9.52 -6.99 -5.49
C GLN A 165 8.93 -5.59 -5.25
N MET A 166 8.75 -4.80 -6.32
CA MET A 166 8.14 -3.47 -6.26
C MET A 166 6.60 -3.54 -6.25
N ILE A 167 6.02 -4.66 -6.69
CA ILE A 167 4.56 -4.94 -6.68
C ILE A 167 4.04 -5.52 -5.36
N HIS A 168 4.93 -5.85 -4.42
CA HIS A 168 4.59 -6.28 -3.04
C HIS A 168 5.08 -5.26 -2.01
N LEU A 169 5.38 -4.03 -2.42
CA LEU A 169 5.51 -2.97 -1.46
C LEU A 169 4.10 -2.53 -1.09
N PRO A 170 3.68 -2.67 0.18
CA PRO A 170 2.40 -2.12 0.59
C PRO A 170 2.42 -0.62 0.27
N GLN A 171 1.33 -0.07 -0.27
CA GLN A 171 1.26 1.32 -0.76
C GLN A 171 1.71 2.35 0.30
N VAL A 172 1.64 1.99 1.59
CA VAL A 172 2.13 2.80 2.71
C VAL A 172 3.65 2.91 2.80
N MET A 173 4.43 2.00 2.20
CA MET A 173 5.90 2.10 2.20
C MET A 173 6.43 2.93 1.01
N LEU A 174 5.58 3.19 0.01
CA LEU A 174 5.89 4.10 -1.10
C LEU A 174 5.89 5.57 -0.63
N CYS A 175 5.03 5.96 0.33
CA CYS A 175 5.05 7.32 0.86
C CYS A 175 6.29 7.59 1.73
N MET A 176 6.69 6.65 2.60
CA MET A 176 7.91 6.82 3.42
C MET A 176 9.20 6.86 2.58
N ARG A 177 9.22 6.21 1.41
CA ARG A 177 10.37 6.29 0.50
C ARG A 177 10.47 7.64 -0.21
N ASN A 178 9.34 8.31 -0.43
CA ASN A 178 9.31 9.63 -1.04
C ASN A 178 9.84 10.72 -0.07
N ASP A 179 9.65 10.53 1.24
CA ASP A 179 10.23 11.41 2.26
C ASP A 179 11.75 11.25 2.38
N MET A 180 12.29 10.04 2.14
CA MET A 180 13.73 9.76 2.17
C MET A 180 14.49 10.17 0.90
N ILE A 181 13.79 10.43 -0.21
CA ILE A 181 14.39 10.95 -1.46
C ILE A 181 14.41 12.48 -1.47
N ASN A 182 13.61 13.14 -0.63
CA ASN A 182 13.49 14.60 -0.55
C ASN A 182 14.14 15.22 0.72
N ALA A 183 15.00 14.48 1.43
CA ALA A 183 15.71 14.95 2.62
C ALA A 183 17.24 14.88 2.44
#